data_AF-A0A844EI24-F1
#
_entry.id   AF-A0A844EI24-F1
#
_cell.length_a   1.000
_cell.length_b   1.000
_cell.length_c   1.000
_cell.angle_alpha   90.00
_cell.angle_beta   90.00
_cell.angle_gamma   90.00
#
_symmetry.space_group_name_H-M   'P 1'
#
loop_
_entity.id
_entity.type
_entity.pdbx_description
1 polymer ?
#
loop_
_entity_poly.entity_id
_entity_poly.type
_entity_poly.pdbx_seq_one_letter_code
_entity_poly.pdbx_strand_id
1 'polypeptide(L)'
;MKLNQFLRTALVACAAVFTIGVSLSTQAPTVSASSATYKTVATTSIKKAPYHKKSSAGAIYNASHTKKVANLKTYPYTTWYATAKVTLKHGSSKALYYKVKNASGSVSGIVWNKYV
;
A
#
# COMPACT_ATOMS: atom_id res chain seq x y z
N MET A 1 -22.94 15.63 -6.12
CA MET A 1 -21.61 14.98 -6.02
C MET A 1 -21.47 14.37 -4.64
N LYS A 2 -20.95 13.14 -4.57
CA LYS A 2 -21.20 12.17 -3.50
C LYS A 2 -20.49 12.49 -2.19
N LEU A 3 -21.26 12.35 -1.11
CA LEU A 3 -20.99 12.61 0.30
C LEU A 3 -20.41 11.35 0.95
N ASN A 4 -19.16 11.39 1.43
CA ASN A 4 -18.54 10.30 2.19
C ASN A 4 -18.22 10.77 3.61
N GLN A 5 -19.19 10.66 4.51
CA GLN A 5 -18.97 10.76 5.95
C GLN A 5 -20.03 9.94 6.69
N PHE A 6 -19.79 8.64 6.88
CA PHE A 6 -20.53 7.84 7.86
C PHE A 6 -19.56 6.93 8.62
N LEU A 7 -18.78 7.58 9.47
CA LEU A 7 -18.18 6.99 10.65
C LEU A 7 -19.00 7.47 11.85
N ARG A 8 -20.18 6.87 12.10
CA ARG A 8 -20.90 7.02 13.37
C ARG A 8 -21.68 5.75 13.70
N THR A 9 -21.04 4.93 14.50
CA THR A 9 -21.62 4.08 15.53
C THR A 9 -22.78 4.78 16.25
N ALA A 10 -23.97 4.18 16.27
CA ALA A 10 -25.02 4.38 17.27
C ALA A 10 -26.09 3.31 16.98
N LEU A 11 -26.22 2.27 17.80
CA LEU A 11 -26.88 2.21 19.10
C LEU A 11 -28.19 1.43 18.94
N VAL A 12 -28.18 0.29 19.63
CA VAL A 12 -29.25 -0.66 19.89
C VAL A 12 -30.56 0.05 20.28
N ALA A 13 -31.66 -0.32 19.63
CA ALA A 13 -33.01 -0.14 20.17
C ALA A 13 -33.76 -1.48 20.02
N CYS A 14 -33.95 -2.14 21.15
CA CYS A 14 -34.81 -3.32 21.30
C CYS A 14 -36.27 -2.91 21.14
N ALA A 15 -36.98 -3.53 20.20
CA ALA A 15 -38.43 -3.63 20.22
C ALA A 15 -38.81 -5.05 19.79
N ALA A 16 -39.36 -5.81 20.73
CA ALA A 16 -39.77 -7.19 20.57
C ALA A 16 -41.04 -7.29 19.72
N VAL A 17 -41.01 -8.14 18.69
CA VAL A 17 -42.21 -8.78 18.14
C VAL A 17 -41.88 -10.25 17.91
N PHE A 18 -42.45 -11.12 18.75
CA PHE A 18 -42.43 -12.56 18.57
C PHE A 18 -43.23 -12.92 17.31
N THR A 19 -42.58 -13.51 16.31
CA THR A 19 -43.24 -14.30 15.27
C THR A 19 -42.46 -15.60 15.10
N ILE A 20 -43.12 -16.72 15.38
CA ILE A 20 -42.60 -18.06 15.16
C ILE A 20 -42.66 -18.31 13.65
N GLY A 21 -41.50 -18.36 13.00
CA GLY A 21 -41.37 -18.71 11.59
C GLY A 21 -40.10 -19.53 11.40
N VAL A 22 -40.24 -20.84 11.38
CA VAL A 22 -39.19 -21.78 10.95
C VAL A 22 -38.85 -21.42 9.50
N SER A 23 -37.67 -20.81 9.28
CA SER A 23 -37.12 -20.60 7.94
C SER A 23 -35.64 -20.95 7.96
N LEU A 24 -35.25 -21.67 6.92
CA LEU A 24 -34.00 -22.40 6.81
C LEU A 24 -32.80 -21.45 6.91
N SER A 25 -31.81 -21.83 7.72
CA SER A 25 -30.51 -21.19 7.78
C SER A 25 -29.77 -21.39 6.46
N THR A 26 -30.00 -20.50 5.50
CA THR A 26 -29.12 -20.33 4.35
C THR A 26 -27.81 -19.75 4.85
N GLN A 27 -26.83 -20.62 5.09
CA GLN A 27 -25.45 -20.23 5.34
C GLN A 27 -24.93 -19.50 4.10
N ALA A 28 -24.96 -18.18 4.12
CA ALA A 28 -24.34 -17.36 3.09
C ALA A 28 -22.85 -17.76 2.98
N PRO A 29 -22.30 -17.96 1.78
CA PRO A 29 -20.88 -18.22 1.63
C PRO A 29 -20.13 -17.01 2.15
N THR A 30 -19.38 -17.21 3.24
CA THR A 30 -18.42 -16.22 3.72
C THR A 30 -17.27 -16.19 2.72
N VAL A 31 -17.40 -15.37 1.68
CA VAL A 31 -16.27 -14.98 0.85
C VAL A 31 -15.28 -14.27 1.77
N SER A 32 -14.30 -15.03 2.26
CA SER A 32 -13.17 -14.48 2.96
C SER A 32 -12.44 -13.56 1.99
N ALA A 33 -12.61 -12.25 2.15
CA ALA A 33 -11.89 -11.26 1.38
C ALA A 33 -10.40 -11.45 1.68
N SER A 34 -9.70 -12.18 0.81
CA SER A 34 -8.26 -12.35 0.90
C SER A 34 -7.63 -10.98 0.72
N SER A 35 -7.05 -10.45 1.80
CA SER A 35 -6.31 -9.19 1.75
C SER A 35 -5.17 -9.36 0.74
N ALA A 36 -5.21 -8.57 -0.33
CA ALA A 36 -4.24 -8.69 -1.38
C ALA A 36 -2.83 -8.43 -0.84
N THR A 37 -1.92 -9.38 -1.03
CA THR A 37 -0.52 -9.19 -0.64
C THR A 37 0.27 -8.61 -1.81
N TYR A 38 1.26 -7.76 -1.51
CA TYR A 38 2.21 -7.29 -2.51
C TYR A 38 3.05 -8.43 -3.08
N LYS A 39 3.16 -8.49 -4.40
CA LYS A 39 4.01 -9.46 -5.11
C LYS A 39 4.86 -8.74 -6.14
N THR A 40 6.15 -9.08 -6.20
CA THR A 40 7.03 -8.62 -7.26
C THR A 40 6.70 -9.37 -8.54
N VAL A 41 6.31 -8.66 -9.59
CA VAL A 41 5.96 -9.26 -10.89
C VAL A 41 7.04 -9.07 -11.94
N ALA A 42 7.90 -8.06 -11.79
CA ALA A 42 9.05 -7.87 -12.65
C ALA A 42 10.14 -7.10 -11.91
N THR A 43 11.40 -7.44 -12.19
CA THR A 43 12.56 -6.65 -11.77
C THR A 43 13.47 -6.47 -12.98
N THR A 44 13.91 -5.24 -13.20
CA THR A 44 14.82 -4.91 -14.31
C THR A 44 15.96 -4.08 -13.75
N SER A 45 17.17 -4.64 -13.81
CA SER A 45 18.39 -3.92 -13.42
C SER A 45 18.62 -2.75 -14.38
N ILE A 46 19.08 -1.62 -13.84
CA ILE A 46 19.41 -0.43 -14.61
C ILE A 46 20.82 0.03 -14.24
N LYS A 47 21.46 0.78 -15.13
CA LYS A 47 22.69 1.51 -14.77
C LYS A 47 22.37 2.42 -13.58
N LYS A 48 23.30 2.50 -12.63
CA LYS A 48 23.13 3.32 -11.42
C LYS A 48 22.81 4.76 -11.82
N ALA A 49 21.64 5.25 -11.42
CA ALA A 49 21.16 6.58 -11.77
C ALA A 49 20.77 7.37 -10.51
N PRO A 50 21.18 8.65 -10.39
CA PRO A 50 20.80 9.50 -9.28
C PRO A 50 19.38 10.05 -9.47
N TYR A 51 18.59 10.06 -8.41
CA TYR A 51 17.26 10.64 -8.34
C TYR A 51 17.12 11.55 -7.11
N HIS A 52 16.24 12.54 -7.20
CA HIS A 52 15.93 13.46 -6.11
C HIS A 52 14.42 13.43 -5.85
N LYS A 53 14.00 13.70 -4.62
CA LYS A 53 12.57 13.68 -4.31
C LYS A 53 11.83 14.73 -5.17
N LYS A 54 10.76 14.29 -5.85
CA LYS A 54 9.79 15.17 -6.52
C LYS A 54 8.67 15.61 -5.59
N SER A 55 8.44 14.85 -4.51
CA SER A 55 7.41 15.13 -3.51
C SER A 55 7.86 14.67 -2.12
N SER A 56 7.46 15.42 -1.09
CA SER A 56 7.64 15.04 0.31
C SER A 56 6.63 13.99 0.80
N ALA A 57 5.57 13.70 0.04
CA ALA A 57 4.55 12.73 0.41
C ALA A 57 5.02 11.27 0.24
N GLY A 58 6.11 11.05 -0.50
CA GLY A 58 6.64 9.72 -0.74
C GLY A 58 7.37 9.12 0.45
N ALA A 59 7.51 7.79 0.41
CA ALA A 59 8.25 7.02 1.39
C ALA A 59 9.05 5.90 0.72
N ILE A 60 10.08 5.44 1.42
CA ILE A 60 10.87 4.27 1.08
C ILE A 60 10.32 3.11 1.89
N TYR A 61 10.07 2.00 1.20
CA TYR A 61 9.59 0.76 1.79
C TYR A 61 10.66 -0.32 1.68
N ASN A 62 10.53 -1.37 2.49
CA ASN A 62 11.29 -2.60 2.30
C ASN A 62 10.91 -3.28 0.97
N ALA A 63 11.73 -4.23 0.51
CA ALA A 63 11.52 -4.91 -0.77
C ALA A 63 10.13 -5.58 -0.93
N SER A 64 9.55 -6.05 0.17
CA SER A 64 8.21 -6.67 0.20
C SER A 64 7.06 -5.67 0.25
N HIS A 65 7.34 -4.36 0.34
CA HIS A 65 6.34 -3.29 0.47
C HIS A 65 5.37 -3.50 1.66
N THR A 66 5.88 -4.06 2.77
CA THR A 66 5.12 -4.31 4.00
C THR A 66 5.48 -3.36 5.12
N LYS A 67 6.68 -2.76 5.08
CA LYS A 67 7.19 -1.87 6.13
C LYS A 67 7.78 -0.61 5.52
N LYS A 68 7.41 0.54 6.07
CA LYS A 68 8.02 1.83 5.76
C LYS A 68 9.37 1.92 6.46
N VAL A 69 10.42 2.19 5.69
CA VAL A 69 11.80 2.35 6.17
C VAL A 69 12.11 3.82 6.46
N ALA A 70 11.70 4.73 5.56
CA ALA A 70 11.97 6.16 5.69
C ALA A 70 10.90 6.99 4.98
N ASN A 71 10.65 8.23 5.46
CA ASN A 71 9.80 9.19 4.75
C ASN A 71 10.69 10.11 3.90
N LEU A 72 10.34 10.40 2.65
CA LEU A 72 11.13 11.33 1.83
C LEU A 72 11.14 12.76 2.41
N LYS A 73 10.14 13.13 3.22
CA LYS A 73 10.10 14.43 3.92
C LYS A 73 11.32 14.65 4.80
N THR A 74 11.81 13.62 5.51
CA THR A 74 12.94 13.73 6.44
C THR A 74 14.31 13.76 5.73
N TYR A 75 14.33 13.53 4.41
CA TYR A 75 15.52 13.48 3.58
C TYR A 75 15.45 14.50 2.43
N PRO A 76 15.39 15.82 2.73
CA PRO A 76 15.09 16.83 1.74
C PRO A 76 16.17 17.03 0.66
N TYR A 77 17.44 16.84 1.03
CA TYR A 77 18.59 17.06 0.15
C TYR A 77 19.30 15.76 -0.22
N THR A 78 18.63 14.62 -0.07
CA THR A 78 19.24 13.31 -0.32
C THR A 78 19.09 12.91 -1.77
N THR A 79 20.22 12.56 -2.40
CA THR A 79 20.26 11.86 -3.68
C THR A 79 20.06 10.36 -3.46
N TRP A 80 19.09 9.79 -4.16
CA TRP A 80 18.75 8.38 -4.15
C TRP A 80 19.34 7.71 -5.40
N TYR A 81 20.25 6.75 -5.20
CA TYR A 81 20.84 6.01 -6.30
C TYR A 81 19.98 4.78 -6.61
N ALA A 82 19.30 4.81 -7.77
CA ALA A 82 18.51 3.69 -8.24
C ALA A 82 19.37 2.70 -9.02
N THR A 83 19.17 1.40 -8.77
CA THR A 83 19.89 0.32 -9.47
C THR A 83 18.96 -0.69 -10.15
N ALA A 84 17.66 -0.65 -9.83
CA ALA A 84 16.66 -1.48 -10.49
C ALA A 84 15.28 -0.82 -10.51
N LYS A 85 14.50 -1.19 -11.51
CA LYS A 85 13.06 -0.98 -11.62
C LYS A 85 12.36 -2.22 -11.09
N VAL A 86 11.40 -2.07 -10.19
CA VAL A 86 10.64 -3.16 -9.57
C VAL A 86 9.16 -2.89 -9.81
N THR A 87 8.48 -3.77 -10.52
CA THR A 87 7.02 -3.70 -10.67
C THR A 87 6.40 -4.57 -9.59
N LEU A 88 5.61 -3.94 -8.71
CA LEU A 88 4.84 -4.62 -7.69
C LEU A 88 3.37 -4.71 -8.11
N LYS A 89 2.73 -5.82 -7.76
CA LYS A 89 1.30 -6.06 -7.91
C LYS A 89 0.65 -6.16 -6.53
N HIS A 90 -0.48 -5.47 -6.36
CA HIS A 90 -1.33 -5.57 -5.18
C HIS A 90 -2.79 -5.70 -5.65
N GLY A 91 -3.34 -6.90 -5.51
CA GLY A 91 -4.64 -7.23 -6.07
C GLY A 91 -4.58 -7.21 -7.61
N SER A 92 -5.45 -6.44 -8.24
CA SER A 92 -5.43 -6.21 -9.69
C SER A 92 -4.47 -5.10 -10.13
N SER A 93 -4.00 -4.26 -9.21
CA SER A 93 -3.19 -3.08 -9.52
C SER A 93 -1.70 -3.39 -9.61
N LYS A 94 -1.01 -2.74 -10.54
CA LYS A 94 0.45 -2.78 -10.67
C LYS A 94 1.04 -1.37 -10.53
N ALA A 95 2.20 -1.26 -9.91
CA ALA A 95 2.94 -0.01 -9.80
C ALA A 95 4.44 -0.24 -9.95
N LEU A 96 5.11 0.73 -10.58
CA LEU A 96 6.55 0.73 -10.82
C LEU A 96 7.28 1.50 -9.72
N TYR A 97 8.26 0.84 -9.11
CA TYR A 97 9.12 1.36 -8.06
C TYR A 97 10.57 1.35 -8.52
N TYR A 98 11.39 2.22 -7.92
CA TYR A 98 12.83 2.16 -8.04
C TYR A 98 13.43 1.56 -6.76
N LYS A 99 14.33 0.59 -6.92
CA LYS A 99 15.19 0.13 -5.84
C LYS A 99 16.31 1.15 -5.65
N VAL A 100 16.30 1.83 -4.51
CA VAL A 100 17.16 2.97 -4.20
C VAL A 100 17.99 2.76 -2.94
N LYS A 101 19.12 3.47 -2.88
CA LYS A 101 20.00 3.57 -1.71
C LYS A 101 20.53 5.01 -1.62
N ASN A 102 20.68 5.57 -0.42
CA ASN A 102 21.35 6.85 -0.24
C ASN A 102 22.88 6.70 -0.37
N ALA A 103 23.62 7.81 -0.49
CA ALA A 103 25.07 7.78 -0.69
C ALA A 103 25.83 6.98 0.39
N SER A 104 25.50 7.21 1.67
CA SER A 104 26.12 6.50 2.80
C SER A 104 25.67 5.04 2.93
N GLY A 105 24.55 4.69 2.31
CA GLY A 105 23.98 3.36 2.37
C GLY A 105 23.21 2.99 3.62
N SER A 106 23.04 3.92 4.55
CA SER A 106 22.25 3.72 5.77
C SER A 106 20.76 3.51 5.49
N VAL A 107 20.24 4.04 4.38
CA VAL A 107 18.84 3.90 3.99
C VAL A 107 18.75 3.32 2.59
N SER A 108 18.03 2.21 2.48
CA SER A 108 17.75 1.55 1.21
C SER A 108 16.36 0.94 1.19
N GLY A 109 15.84 0.72 -0.02
CA GLY A 109 14.53 0.11 -0.20
C GLY A 109 13.98 0.36 -1.59
N ILE A 110 12.66 0.37 -1.68
CA ILE A 110 11.92 0.69 -2.90
C ILE A 110 11.09 1.97 -2.70
N VAL A 111 11.04 2.80 -3.72
CA VAL A 111 10.28 4.06 -3.73
C VAL A 111 9.46 4.16 -5.00
N TRP A 112 8.25 4.68 -4.89
CA TRP A 112 7.37 4.82 -6.06
C TRP A 112 7.97 5.82 -7.06
N ASN A 113 7.95 5.48 -8.35
CA ASN A 113 8.62 6.26 -9.39
C ASN A 113 8.14 7.71 -9.53
N LYS A 114 6.94 8.05 -9.04
CA LYS A 114 6.38 9.39 -9.13
C LYS A 114 6.95 10.33 -8.07
N TYR A 115 7.55 9.78 -7.01
CA TYR A 115 8.07 10.56 -5.89
C TYR A 115 9.57 10.85 -5.98
N VAL A 116 10.28 10.22 -6.92
CA VAL A 116 11.71 10.42 -7.17
C VAL A 116 12.01 10.64 -8.65
#